data_AF-A0A3C1XTT3-F1
#
_entry.id   AF-A0A3C1XTT3-F1
#
_cell.length_a   1.000
_cell.length_b   1.000
_cell.length_c   1.000
_cell.angle_alpha   90.00
_cell.angle_beta   90.00
_cell.angle_gamma   90.00
#
_symmetry.space_group_name_H-M   'P 1'
#
loop_
_entity.id
_entity.type
_entity.pdbx_description
1 polymer ?
#
loop_
_entity_poly.entity_id
_entity_poly.type
_entity_poly.pdbx_seq_one_letter_code
_entity_poly.pdbx_strand_id
1 'polypeptide(L)'
;MSHSATSTGRATGALLLILCVAALCALPWLLPAGQLVAAVQMLIAALFACAFNLLAGQGGMLSFGHAAYFGVGTFATIHAMNALGGAGLLPTPLMPLVGGVAGLLFGVVAGWFATMRSGVYFSMITLALAELLHALAPHLKGVFGGEAGVSAMRMPAWGFTFGSDIEVYYLVLAWVVVSLAALYGLTRTPLGRLTLGLRENANRLR
;
A
#
# COMPACT_ATOMS: atom_id res chain seq x y z
N MET A 1 -24.74 -9.61 35.19
CA MET A 1 -23.27 -9.75 35.34
C MET A 1 -22.58 -9.99 33.98
N SER A 2 -22.79 -9.13 32.97
CA SER A 2 -22.33 -9.40 31.58
C SER A 2 -21.52 -8.26 30.93
N HIS A 3 -20.87 -7.40 31.71
CA HIS A 3 -20.09 -6.27 31.18
C HIS A 3 -18.56 -6.45 31.22
N SER A 4 -18.02 -7.55 31.74
CA SER A 4 -16.56 -7.70 31.96
C SER A 4 -15.79 -8.49 30.88
N ALA A 5 -16.46 -9.17 29.94
CA ALA A 5 -15.77 -10.04 28.98
C ALA A 5 -15.20 -9.32 27.74
N THR A 6 -15.67 -8.10 27.44
CA THR A 6 -15.30 -7.37 26.21
C THR A 6 -14.05 -6.50 26.36
N SER A 7 -13.65 -6.13 27.59
CA SER A 7 -12.45 -5.31 27.82
C SER A 7 -11.17 -6.14 27.76
N THR A 8 -11.18 -7.37 28.31
CA THR A 8 -10.02 -8.25 28.38
C THR A 8 -9.53 -8.66 27.00
N GLY A 9 -10.44 -9.00 26.07
CA GLY A 9 -10.07 -9.36 24.69
C GLY A 9 -9.48 -8.18 23.89
N ARG A 10 -9.96 -6.96 24.13
CA ARG A 10 -9.42 -5.74 23.50
C ARG A 10 -8.06 -5.36 24.07
N ALA A 11 -7.86 -5.53 25.37
CA ALA A 11 -6.59 -5.29 26.04
C ALA A 11 -5.52 -6.27 25.55
N THR A 12 -5.83 -7.57 25.49
CA THR A 12 -4.90 -8.59 24.98
C THR A 12 -4.54 -8.35 23.51
N GLY A 13 -5.51 -8.00 22.67
CA GLY A 13 -5.26 -7.67 21.25
C GLY A 13 -4.36 -6.44 21.08
N ALA A 14 -4.57 -5.39 21.86
CA ALA A 14 -3.71 -4.21 21.85
C ALA A 14 -2.29 -4.53 22.34
N LEU A 15 -2.17 -5.37 23.37
CA LEU A 15 -0.87 -5.77 23.94
C LEU A 15 -0.06 -6.61 22.95
N LEU A 16 -0.70 -7.53 22.22
CA LEU A 16 -0.07 -8.30 21.14
C LEU A 16 0.38 -7.40 19.99
N LEU A 17 -0.43 -6.41 19.59
CA LEU A 17 -0.04 -5.45 18.55
C LEU A 17 1.17 -4.62 18.97
N ILE A 18 1.19 -4.12 20.21
CA ILE A 18 2.32 -3.36 20.75
C ILE A 18 3.58 -4.23 20.78
N LEU A 19 3.47 -5.49 21.22
CA LEU A 19 4.59 -6.45 21.19
C LEU A 19 5.10 -6.70 19.78
N CYS A 20 4.22 -6.90 18.80
CA CYS A 20 4.62 -7.09 17.40
C CYS A 20 5.33 -5.85 16.84
N VAL A 21 4.81 -4.65 17.10
CA VAL A 21 5.44 -3.40 16.64
C VAL A 21 6.80 -3.21 17.33
N ALA A 22 6.90 -3.50 18.62
CA ALA A 22 8.16 -3.43 19.36
C ALA A 22 9.21 -4.42 18.81
N ALA A 23 8.79 -5.64 18.48
CA ALA A 23 9.65 -6.63 17.83
C ALA A 23 10.14 -6.17 16.45
N LEU A 24 9.26 -5.55 15.64
CA LEU A 24 9.65 -4.98 14.34
C LEU A 24 10.61 -3.80 14.50
N CYS A 25 10.40 -2.93 15.49
CA CYS A 25 11.35 -1.86 15.79
C CYS A 25 12.73 -2.39 16.22
N ALA A 26 12.77 -3.56 16.87
CA ALA A 26 14.03 -4.17 17.32
C ALA A 26 14.83 -4.84 16.19
N LEU A 27 14.19 -5.09 15.06
CA LEU A 27 14.67 -5.91 13.96
C LEU A 27 15.96 -5.38 13.28
N PRO A 28 16.16 -4.05 13.09
CA PRO A 28 17.39 -3.52 12.51
C PRO A 28 18.64 -3.77 13.35
N TRP A 29 18.52 -3.96 14.67
CA TRP A 29 19.66 -4.26 15.53
C TRP A 29 20.04 -5.74 15.54
N LEU A 30 19.15 -6.61 15.06
CA LEU A 30 19.35 -8.05 15.02
C LEU A 30 19.83 -8.54 13.65
N LEU A 31 19.57 -7.78 12.59
CA LEU A 31 19.81 -8.21 11.21
C LEU A 31 21.01 -7.52 10.54
N PRO A 32 21.80 -8.24 9.73
CA PRO A 32 22.76 -7.66 8.80
C PRO A 32 22.10 -6.83 7.70
N ALA A 33 22.83 -5.88 7.10
CA ALA A 33 22.32 -4.95 6.08
C ALA A 33 21.58 -5.63 4.91
N GLY A 34 22.11 -6.73 4.35
CA GLY A 34 21.46 -7.44 3.25
C GLY A 34 20.10 -8.04 3.63
N GLN A 35 19.95 -8.50 4.88
CA GLN A 35 18.68 -9.03 5.38
C GLN A 35 17.70 -7.89 5.73
N LEU A 36 18.21 -6.70 6.07
CA LEU A 36 17.38 -5.52 6.32
C LEU A 36 16.65 -5.04 5.06
N VAL A 37 17.32 -5.04 3.91
CA VAL A 37 16.68 -4.72 2.62
C VAL A 37 15.55 -5.71 2.30
N ALA A 38 15.77 -7.00 2.55
CA ALA A 38 14.73 -8.01 2.40
C ALA A 38 13.56 -7.77 3.38
N ALA A 39 13.84 -7.38 4.62
CA ALA A 39 12.82 -7.03 5.60
C ALA A 39 11.97 -5.83 5.14
N VAL A 40 12.57 -4.81 4.51
CA VAL A 40 11.84 -3.69 3.89
C VAL A 40 10.89 -4.20 2.80
N GLN A 41 11.36 -5.07 1.91
CA GLN A 41 10.52 -5.66 0.87
C GLN A 41 9.36 -6.49 1.46
N MET A 42 9.61 -7.25 2.53
CA MET A 42 8.58 -8.00 3.23
C MET A 42 7.53 -7.09 3.88
N LEU A 43 7.94 -5.96 4.46
CA LEU A 43 7.01 -4.97 5.03
C LEU A 43 6.08 -4.39 3.95
N ILE A 44 6.64 -4.03 2.79
CA ILE A 44 5.87 -3.54 1.64
C ILE A 44 4.92 -4.62 1.12
N ALA A 45 5.40 -5.86 0.97
CA ALA A 45 4.59 -6.98 0.51
C ALA A 45 3.47 -7.33 1.50
N ALA A 46 3.72 -7.24 2.81
CA ALA A 46 2.71 -7.43 3.83
C ALA A 46 1.61 -6.36 3.75
N LEU A 47 1.98 -5.09 3.58
CA LEU A 47 1.02 -4.01 3.36
C LEU A 47 0.20 -4.23 2.09
N PHE A 48 0.85 -4.64 0.99
CA PHE A 48 0.19 -4.99 -0.26
C PHE A 48 -0.82 -6.14 -0.06
N ALA A 49 -0.45 -7.20 0.66
CA ALA A 49 -1.32 -8.31 0.98
C ALA A 49 -2.51 -7.88 1.84
N CYS A 50 -2.31 -6.99 2.82
CA CYS A 50 -3.39 -6.43 3.63
C CYS A 50 -4.36 -5.59 2.79
N ALA A 51 -3.85 -4.77 1.88
CA ALA A 51 -4.68 -3.98 0.96
C ALA A 51 -5.50 -4.88 0.01
N PHE A 52 -4.87 -5.91 -0.55
CA PHE A 52 -5.55 -6.92 -1.38
C PHE A 52 -6.64 -7.66 -0.58
N ASN A 53 -6.31 -8.10 0.64
CA ASN A 53 -7.24 -8.78 1.53
C ASN A 53 -8.41 -7.88 1.96
N LEU A 54 -8.22 -6.55 2.01
CA LEU A 54 -9.32 -5.66 2.31
C LEU A 54 -10.42 -5.75 1.24
N LEU A 55 -10.05 -5.76 -0.04
CA LEU A 55 -11.00 -5.89 -1.15
C LEU A 55 -11.59 -7.30 -1.24
N ALA A 56 -10.74 -8.33 -1.13
CA ALA A 56 -11.17 -9.72 -1.18
C ALA A 56 -12.06 -10.09 0.03
N GLY A 57 -11.64 -9.68 1.22
CA GLY A 57 -12.28 -10.01 2.49
C GLY A 57 -13.52 -9.16 2.80
N GLN A 58 -13.50 -7.84 2.57
CA GLN A 58 -14.69 -7.01 2.80
C GLN A 58 -15.59 -6.97 1.58
N GLY A 59 -15.03 -6.73 0.39
CA GLY A 59 -15.80 -6.57 -0.85
C GLY A 59 -16.19 -7.87 -1.54
N GLY A 60 -15.61 -9.02 -1.17
CA GLY A 60 -15.90 -10.31 -1.81
C GLY A 60 -15.41 -10.41 -3.25
N MET A 61 -14.51 -9.52 -3.67
CA MET A 61 -14.00 -9.42 -5.04
C MET A 61 -12.48 -9.54 -5.05
N LEU A 62 -11.95 -10.43 -5.88
CA LEU A 62 -10.51 -10.61 -6.07
C LEU A 62 -10.03 -9.66 -7.17
N SER A 63 -9.15 -8.71 -6.85
CA SER A 63 -8.52 -7.83 -7.84
C SER A 63 -7.07 -8.20 -8.06
N PHE A 64 -6.74 -8.66 -9.26
CA PHE A 64 -5.36 -8.90 -9.67
C PHE A 64 -4.67 -7.62 -10.20
N GLY A 65 -5.40 -6.49 -10.22
CA GLY A 65 -4.91 -5.20 -10.69
C GLY A 65 -4.02 -4.44 -9.71
N HIS A 66 -3.92 -4.87 -8.45
CA HIS A 66 -3.19 -4.15 -7.39
C HIS A 66 -1.73 -3.86 -7.77
N ALA A 67 -1.06 -4.76 -8.49
CA ALA A 67 0.31 -4.58 -8.93
C ALA A 67 0.46 -3.39 -9.90
N ALA A 68 -0.52 -3.17 -10.79
CA ALA A 68 -0.53 -1.99 -11.66
C ALA A 68 -0.67 -0.69 -10.87
N TYR A 69 -1.54 -0.65 -9.87
CA TYR A 69 -1.74 0.55 -9.04
C TYR A 69 -0.48 0.88 -8.25
N PHE A 70 0.17 -0.14 -7.70
CA PHE A 70 1.45 -0.04 -7.01
C PHE A 70 2.56 0.45 -7.95
N GLY A 71 2.61 -0.06 -9.18
CA GLY A 71 3.54 0.37 -10.22
C GLY A 71 3.35 1.84 -10.61
N VAL A 72 2.13 2.25 -10.96
CA VAL A 72 1.80 3.65 -11.30
C VAL A 72 2.19 4.60 -10.16
N GLY A 73 1.86 4.24 -8.91
CA GLY A 73 2.25 5.04 -7.74
C GLY A 73 3.76 5.15 -7.57
N THR A 74 4.50 4.06 -7.82
CA THR A 74 5.97 4.03 -7.73
C THR A 74 6.61 4.96 -8.77
N PHE A 75 6.22 4.85 -10.04
CA PHE A 75 6.75 5.72 -11.09
C PHE A 75 6.35 7.19 -10.91
N ALA A 76 5.13 7.46 -10.45
CA ALA A 76 4.72 8.82 -10.10
C ALA A 76 5.58 9.41 -8.97
N THR A 77 5.92 8.60 -7.97
CA THR A 77 6.82 9.01 -6.88
C THR A 77 8.21 9.32 -7.40
N ILE A 78 8.78 8.44 -8.23
CA ILE A 78 10.11 8.62 -8.83
C ILE A 78 10.17 9.88 -9.70
N HIS A 79 9.15 10.13 -10.53
CA HIS A 79 9.08 11.35 -11.34
C HIS A 79 8.97 12.60 -10.49
N ALA A 80 8.19 12.55 -9.41
CA ALA A 80 8.09 13.67 -8.48
C ALA A 80 9.45 13.95 -7.78
N MET A 81 10.16 12.90 -7.38
CA MET A 81 11.51 13.02 -6.81
C MET A 81 12.50 13.65 -7.80
N ASN A 82 12.48 13.19 -9.06
CA ASN A 82 13.35 13.72 -10.12
C ASN A 82 13.01 15.16 -10.50
N ALA A 83 11.72 15.51 -10.55
CA ALA A 83 11.27 16.88 -10.85
C ALA A 83 11.63 17.88 -9.74
N LEU A 84 11.66 17.43 -8.48
CA LEU A 84 11.98 18.28 -7.32
C LEU A 84 13.48 18.43 -7.03
N GLY A 85 14.33 17.67 -7.73
CA GLY A 85 15.76 17.94 -7.87
C GLY A 85 16.57 18.07 -6.57
N GLY A 86 16.11 17.49 -5.45
CA GLY A 86 16.85 17.55 -4.18
C GLY A 86 16.58 18.76 -3.29
N ALA A 87 15.78 19.75 -3.71
CA ALA A 87 15.53 20.99 -2.97
C ALA A 87 14.04 21.41 -2.92
N GLY A 88 13.13 20.43 -2.96
CA GLY A 88 11.69 20.65 -3.04
C GLY A 88 10.96 20.78 -1.71
N LEU A 89 9.75 21.35 -1.76
CA LEU A 89 8.79 21.45 -0.65
C LEU A 89 8.36 20.09 -0.05
N LEU A 90 8.50 19.01 -0.82
CA LEU A 90 8.18 17.64 -0.40
C LEU A 90 9.48 16.85 -0.19
N PRO A 91 9.90 16.60 1.07
CA PRO A 91 11.03 15.74 1.35
C PRO A 91 10.73 14.26 1.13
N THR A 92 11.78 13.42 1.04
CA THR A 92 11.67 11.95 0.84
C THR A 92 10.63 11.25 1.71
N PRO A 93 10.48 11.58 3.01
CA PRO A 93 9.48 10.94 3.86
C PRO A 93 8.03 11.16 3.43
N LEU A 94 7.75 12.24 2.70
CA LEU A 94 6.39 12.58 2.24
C LEU A 94 6.13 12.12 0.80
N MET A 95 7.16 11.66 0.08
CA MET A 95 7.04 11.18 -1.31
C MET A 95 6.03 10.05 -1.50
N PRO A 96 5.86 9.09 -0.57
CA PRO A 96 4.81 8.08 -0.69
C PRO A 96 3.38 8.64 -0.83
N LEU A 97 3.11 9.87 -0.37
CA LEU A 97 1.82 10.52 -0.59
C LEU A 97 1.55 10.81 -2.06
N VAL A 98 2.57 11.22 -2.81
CA VAL A 98 2.43 11.50 -4.25
C VAL A 98 2.08 10.22 -4.99
N GLY A 99 2.80 9.13 -4.70
CA GLY A 99 2.48 7.80 -5.24
C GLY A 99 1.11 7.31 -4.81
N GLY A 100 0.72 7.52 -3.55
CA GLY A 100 -0.60 7.18 -3.04
C GLY A 100 -1.73 7.92 -3.75
N VAL A 101 -1.57 9.22 -4.01
CA VAL A 101 -2.55 10.04 -4.75
C VAL A 101 -2.61 9.60 -6.21
N ALA A 102 -1.47 9.38 -6.89
CA ALA A 102 -1.46 8.92 -8.27
C ALA A 102 -2.10 7.53 -8.41
N GLY A 103 -1.78 6.61 -7.51
CA GLY A 103 -2.39 5.28 -7.44
C GLY A 103 -3.89 5.34 -7.14
N LEU A 104 -4.33 6.26 -6.27
CA LEU A 104 -5.75 6.50 -6.01
C LEU A 104 -6.47 7.00 -7.26
N LEU A 105 -5.93 8.01 -7.95
CA LEU A 105 -6.54 8.55 -9.16
C LEU A 105 -6.68 7.48 -10.24
N PHE A 106 -5.60 6.73 -10.49
CA PHE A 106 -5.63 5.63 -11.44
C PHE A 106 -6.59 4.52 -10.97
N GLY A 107 -6.62 4.21 -9.68
CA GLY A 107 -7.53 3.24 -9.07
C GLY A 107 -9.00 3.64 -9.18
N VAL A 108 -9.34 4.93 -9.12
CA VAL A 108 -10.71 5.42 -9.35
C VAL A 108 -11.12 5.16 -10.79
N VAL A 109 -10.26 5.49 -11.76
CA VAL A 109 -10.55 5.29 -13.19
C VAL A 109 -10.64 3.80 -13.52
N ALA A 110 -9.64 3.02 -13.13
CA ALA A 110 -9.59 1.58 -13.35
C ALA A 110 -10.71 0.84 -12.60
N GLY A 111 -10.98 1.25 -11.35
CA GLY A 111 -12.01 0.69 -10.49
C GLY A 111 -13.42 0.99 -11.00
N TRP A 112 -13.67 2.20 -11.51
CA TRP A 112 -14.94 2.54 -12.18
C TRP A 112 -15.24 1.59 -13.33
N PHE A 113 -14.25 1.34 -14.19
CA PHE A 113 -14.40 0.41 -15.31
C PHE A 113 -14.56 -1.04 -14.85
N ALA A 114 -13.74 -1.49 -13.88
CA ALA A 114 -13.75 -2.87 -13.41
C ALA A 114 -15.05 -3.23 -12.66
N THR A 115 -15.58 -2.31 -11.85
CA THR A 115 -16.77 -2.55 -11.00
C THR A 115 -18.09 -2.61 -11.78
N MET A 116 -18.09 -2.29 -13.09
CA MET A 116 -19.25 -2.50 -13.95
C MET A 116 -19.68 -3.97 -14.03
N ARG A 117 -18.75 -4.90 -13.75
CA ARG A 117 -19.01 -6.33 -13.65
C ARG A 117 -18.59 -6.82 -12.27
N SER A 118 -19.24 -7.87 -11.78
CA SER A 118 -18.96 -8.46 -10.46
C SER A 118 -18.40 -9.89 -10.60
N GLY A 119 -17.73 -10.37 -9.55
CA GLY A 119 -17.22 -11.74 -9.49
C GLY A 119 -16.04 -12.00 -10.43
N VAL A 120 -16.06 -13.11 -11.15
CA VAL A 120 -14.93 -13.54 -12.01
C VAL A 120 -14.59 -12.51 -13.09
N TYR A 121 -15.61 -11.86 -13.67
CA TYR A 121 -15.41 -10.82 -14.67
C TYR A 121 -14.63 -9.62 -14.13
N PHE A 122 -14.86 -9.22 -12.88
CA PHE A 122 -14.08 -8.16 -12.22
C PHE A 122 -12.60 -8.57 -12.12
N SER A 123 -12.33 -9.80 -11.69
CA SER A 123 -10.98 -10.33 -11.61
C SER A 123 -10.29 -10.37 -12.97
N MET A 124 -10.98 -10.79 -14.03
CA MET A 124 -10.44 -10.80 -15.38
C MET A 124 -10.13 -9.40 -15.91
N ILE A 125 -11.01 -8.42 -15.68
CA ILE A 125 -10.79 -7.03 -16.10
C ILE A 125 -9.57 -6.45 -15.37
N THR A 126 -9.48 -6.64 -14.04
CA THR A 126 -8.34 -6.14 -13.27
C THR A 126 -7.01 -6.81 -13.64
N LEU A 127 -7.02 -8.10 -13.97
CA LEU A 127 -5.86 -8.80 -14.52
C LEU A 127 -5.47 -8.24 -15.89
N ALA A 128 -6.42 -8.05 -16.80
CA ALA A 128 -6.16 -7.48 -18.11
C ALA A 128 -5.57 -6.07 -18.03
N LEU A 129 -6.02 -5.24 -17.07
CA LEU A 129 -5.42 -3.93 -16.81
C LEU A 129 -3.99 -4.02 -16.29
N ALA A 130 -3.69 -5.00 -15.43
CA ALA A 130 -2.33 -5.24 -14.95
C ALA A 130 -1.40 -5.65 -16.09
N GLU A 131 -1.84 -6.61 -16.90
CA GLU A 131 -1.10 -7.10 -18.06
C GLU A 131 -0.90 -6.01 -19.13
N LEU A 132 -1.91 -5.17 -19.37
CA LEU A 132 -1.79 -4.05 -20.28
C LEU A 132 -0.69 -3.09 -19.83
N LEU A 133 -0.66 -2.73 -18.54
CA LEU A 133 0.37 -1.85 -18.00
C LEU A 133 1.75 -2.50 -18.07
N HIS A 134 1.84 -3.79 -17.73
CA HIS A 134 3.07 -4.56 -17.81
C HIS A 134 3.62 -4.61 -19.25
N ALA A 135 2.76 -4.87 -20.24
CA ALA A 135 3.14 -4.90 -21.65
C ALA A 135 3.52 -3.51 -22.20
N LEU A 136 2.89 -2.43 -21.72
CA LEU A 136 3.18 -1.07 -22.18
C LEU A 136 4.44 -0.46 -21.54
N ALA A 137 4.80 -0.87 -20.32
CA ALA A 137 5.90 -0.26 -19.58
C ALA A 137 7.25 -0.24 -20.36
N PRO A 138 7.69 -1.31 -21.05
CA PRO A 138 8.92 -1.29 -21.83
C PRO A 138 8.88 -0.32 -23.03
N HIS A 139 7.71 -0.12 -23.63
CA HIS A 139 7.53 0.74 -24.81
C HIS A 139 7.45 2.22 -24.45
N LEU A 140 6.92 2.54 -23.27
CA LEU A 140 6.72 3.91 -22.79
C LEU A 140 7.96 4.45 -22.07
N LYS A 141 9.07 4.58 -22.81
CA LYS A 141 10.37 5.00 -22.26
C LYS A 141 10.35 6.32 -21.50
N GLY A 142 9.54 7.29 -21.93
CA GLY A 142 9.44 8.59 -21.26
C GLY A 142 8.82 8.53 -19.87
N VAL A 143 7.95 7.55 -19.60
CA VAL A 143 7.23 7.42 -18.33
C VAL A 143 7.81 6.30 -17.47
N PHE A 144 8.17 5.16 -18.05
CA PHE A 144 8.63 4.00 -17.29
C PHE A 144 10.14 3.79 -17.37
N GLY A 145 10.86 4.56 -18.20
CA GLY A 145 12.29 4.37 -18.45
C GLY A 145 12.61 3.17 -19.34
N GLY A 146 11.60 2.48 -19.84
CA GLY A 146 11.76 1.26 -20.64
C GLY A 146 12.36 0.12 -19.82
N GLU A 147 13.24 -0.68 -20.43
CA GLU A 147 13.91 -1.80 -19.76
C GLU A 147 14.91 -1.36 -18.68
N ALA A 148 15.48 -0.15 -18.78
CA ALA A 148 16.43 0.37 -17.80
C ALA A 148 15.75 0.89 -16.52
N GLY A 149 14.44 1.14 -16.58
CA GLY A 149 13.71 1.79 -15.50
C GLY A 149 14.09 3.26 -15.31
N VAL A 150 13.53 3.87 -14.26
CA VAL A 150 13.85 5.25 -13.87
C VAL A 150 14.47 5.23 -12.48
N SER A 151 15.66 5.80 -12.36
CA SER A 151 16.31 5.99 -11.06
C SER A 151 15.94 7.35 -10.46
N ALA A 152 15.85 7.41 -9.15
CA ALA A 152 15.72 8.64 -8.39
C ALA A 152 16.71 8.68 -7.24
N MET A 153 17.15 9.88 -6.88
CA MET A 153 17.99 10.13 -5.72
C MET A 153 17.12 10.52 -4.52
N ARG A 154 17.43 9.96 -3.35
CA ARG A 154 16.77 10.35 -2.10
C ARG A 154 17.24 11.72 -1.66
N MET A 155 16.30 12.50 -1.15
CA MET A 155 16.51 13.87 -0.70
C MET A 155 16.64 13.90 0.82
N PRO A 156 17.69 14.52 1.39
CA PRO A 156 17.83 14.66 2.83
C PRO A 156 16.66 15.48 3.41
N ALA A 157 16.20 15.12 4.60
CA ALA A 157 15.12 15.82 5.28
C ALA A 157 15.24 15.72 6.80
N TRP A 158 14.88 16.80 7.49
CA TRP A 158 14.83 16.85 8.96
C TRP A 158 16.12 16.38 9.65
N GLY A 159 17.28 16.62 9.03
CA GLY A 159 18.59 16.20 9.53
C GLY A 159 19.02 14.78 9.15
N PHE A 160 18.17 14.01 8.48
CA PHE A 160 18.49 12.66 7.98
C PHE A 160 18.79 12.68 6.49
N THR A 161 19.75 11.86 6.04
CA THR A 161 20.13 11.76 4.62
C THR A 161 19.38 10.67 3.87
N PHE A 162 18.75 9.72 4.58
CA PHE A 162 18.10 8.52 4.02
C PHE A 162 19.04 7.67 3.16
N GLY A 163 20.34 7.79 3.42
CA GLY A 163 21.39 7.00 2.77
C GLY A 163 21.58 5.64 3.43
N SER A 164 21.23 5.50 4.71
CA SER A 164 21.36 4.24 5.44
C SER A 164 20.10 3.37 5.31
N ASP A 165 20.29 2.06 5.15
CA ASP A 165 19.19 1.08 5.11
C ASP A 165 18.34 1.10 6.40
N ILE A 166 18.93 1.47 7.53
CA ILE A 166 18.23 1.60 8.82
C ILE A 166 17.24 2.77 8.79
N GLU A 167 17.63 3.92 8.24
CA GLU A 167 16.76 5.09 8.11
C GLU A 167 15.58 4.79 7.18
N VAL A 168 15.84 4.08 6.08
CA VAL A 168 14.81 3.62 5.14
C VAL A 168 13.87 2.62 5.80
N TYR A 169 14.40 1.69 6.59
CA TYR A 169 13.59 0.71 7.30
C TYR A 169 12.58 1.38 8.22
N TYR A 170 13.03 2.30 9.07
CA TYR A 170 12.12 3.01 9.98
C TYR A 170 11.10 3.87 9.24
N LEU A 171 11.50 4.51 8.13
CA LEU A 171 10.57 5.26 7.29
C LEU A 171 9.47 4.36 6.71
N VAL A 172 9.85 3.20 6.16
CA VAL A 172 8.90 2.24 5.59
C VAL A 172 8.00 1.66 6.69
N LEU A 173 8.57 1.29 7.84
CA LEU A 173 7.82 0.79 8.98
C LEU A 173 6.77 1.81 9.45
N ALA A 174 7.14 3.09 9.57
CA ALA A 174 6.21 4.15 9.93
C ALA A 174 5.04 4.24 8.93
N TRP A 175 5.34 4.24 7.63
CA TRP A 175 4.30 4.27 6.59
C TRP A 175 3.42 3.02 6.58
N VAL A 176 3.98 1.84 6.82
CA VAL A 176 3.23 0.60 6.93
C VAL A 176 2.26 0.66 8.11
N VAL A 177 2.72 1.10 9.29
CA VAL A 177 1.85 1.25 10.47
C VAL A 177 0.73 2.26 10.20
N VAL A 178 1.05 3.42 9.64
CA VAL A 178 0.05 4.45 9.28
C VAL A 178 -0.96 3.90 8.27
N SER A 179 -0.49 3.17 7.26
CA SER A 179 -1.35 2.62 6.20
C SER A 179 -2.24 1.49 6.73
N LEU A 180 -1.72 0.61 7.58
CA LEU A 180 -2.51 -0.42 8.26
C LEU A 180 -3.57 0.20 9.18
N ALA A 181 -3.21 1.27 9.91
CA ALA A 181 -4.17 2.01 10.72
C ALA A 181 -5.27 2.65 9.84
N ALA A 182 -4.91 3.19 8.67
CA ALA A 182 -5.86 3.74 7.72
C ALA A 182 -6.79 2.66 7.12
N LEU A 183 -6.24 1.52 6.69
CA LEU A 183 -7.02 0.36 6.20
C LEU A 183 -7.98 -0.14 7.28
N TYR A 184 -7.50 -0.25 8.52
CA TYR A 184 -8.32 -0.63 9.66
C TYR A 184 -9.42 0.39 9.95
N GLY A 185 -9.08 1.68 9.93
CA GLY A 185 -10.04 2.77 10.04
C GLY A 185 -11.14 2.66 8.98
N LEU A 186 -10.77 2.40 7.73
CA LEU A 186 -11.72 2.26 6.61
C LEU A 186 -12.75 1.15 6.86
N THR A 187 -12.35 0.00 7.42
CA THR A 187 -13.30 -1.08 7.75
C THR A 187 -14.38 -0.67 8.75
N ARG A 188 -14.10 0.32 9.61
CA ARG A 188 -15.03 0.79 10.64
C ARG A 188 -15.97 1.90 10.15
N THR A 189 -15.63 2.55 9.02
CA THR A 189 -16.45 3.60 8.39
C THR A 189 -17.75 3.03 7.81
N PRO A 190 -18.79 3.87 7.55
CA PRO A 190 -20.00 3.42 6.87
C PRO A 190 -19.71 2.77 5.51
N LEU A 191 -18.74 3.28 4.75
CA LEU A 191 -18.32 2.70 3.47
C LEU A 191 -17.86 1.24 3.64
N GLY A 192 -17.02 0.97 4.64
CA GLY A 192 -16.54 -0.39 4.91
C GLY A 192 -17.66 -1.35 5.35
N ARG A 193 -18.66 -0.86 6.06
CA ARG A 193 -19.82 -1.69 6.44
C ARG A 193 -20.76 -1.95 5.26
N LEU A 194 -20.91 -0.98 4.36
CA LEU A 194 -21.68 -1.13 3.13
C LEU A 194 -21.02 -2.15 2.19
N THR A 195 -19.69 -2.12 2.03
CA THR A 195 -18.99 -3.12 1.20
C THR A 195 -19.13 -4.53 1.76
N LEU A 196 -19.04 -4.70 3.08
CA LEU A 196 -19.31 -5.98 3.72
C LEU A 196 -20.76 -6.44 3.50
N GLY A 197 -21.74 -5.54 3.64
CA GLY A 197 -23.14 -5.85 3.37
C GLY A 197 -23.40 -6.26 1.92
N LEU A 198 -22.74 -5.61 0.96
CA LEU A 198 -22.81 -5.97 -0.47
C LEU A 198 -22.23 -7.36 -0.72
N ARG A 199 -21.14 -7.74 -0.05
CA ARG A 199 -20.57 -9.09 -0.12
C ARG A 199 -21.53 -10.15 0.40
N GLU A 200 -22.24 -9.88 1.50
CA GLU A 200 -23.15 -10.86 2.13
C GLU A 200 -24.47 -11.01 1.38
N ASN A 201 -25.07 -9.91 0.91
CA ASN A 201 -26.40 -9.93 0.28
C ASN A 201 -26.53 -8.91 -0.87
N ALA A 202 -25.77 -9.12 -1.95
CA ALA A 202 -25.77 -8.25 -3.12
C ALA A 202 -27.17 -7.97 -3.72
N ASN A 203 -28.09 -8.94 -3.67
CA ASN A 203 -29.45 -8.80 -4.22
C ASN A 203 -30.38 -7.90 -3.38
N ARG A 204 -30.05 -7.65 -2.11
CA ARG A 204 -30.92 -6.92 -1.18
C ARG A 204 -30.59 -5.42 -1.08
N LEU A 205 -29.44 -5.03 -1.63
CA LEU A 205 -28.86 -3.68 -1.57
C LEU A 205 -28.76 -3.01 -2.95
N ARG A 206 -29.24 -3.69 -4.01
CA ARG A 206 -29.36 -3.14 -5.36
C ARG A 206 -30.69 -2.42 -5.55
#